data_AF-A0A356FSP4-F1
#
_entry.id   AF-A0A356FSP4-F1
#
_cell.length_a   1.000
_cell.length_b   1.000
_cell.length_c   1.000
_cell.angle_alpha   90.00
_cell.angle_beta   90.00
_cell.angle_gamma   90.00
#
_symmetry.space_group_name_H-M   'P 1'
#
loop_
_entity.id
_entity.type
_entity.pdbx_description
1 polymer ?
#
loop_
_entity_poly.entity_id
_entity_poly.type
_entity_poly.pdbx_seq_one_letter_code
_entity_poly.pdbx_strand_id
1 'polypeptide(L)'
;GRSLLWGRHSYRLSDYDFTANAKDGIAVDWPIRYKDLAPWYSYVEKHIGISGEKLGLPQLPDSEFLKPMELKCTEKHLRESLQKNYSNRILTMGRLAHITEGTKP
;
A
#
# COMPACT_ATOMS: atom_id res chain seq x y z
N GLY A 1 9.17 -19.74 10.43
CA GLY A 1 8.53 -19.51 9.12
C GLY A 1 9.05 -18.22 8.49
N ARG A 2 8.74 -17.96 7.21
CA ARG A 2 9.27 -16.77 6.48
C ARG A 2 8.85 -15.42 7.05
N SER A 3 7.78 -15.38 7.87
CA SER A 3 7.29 -14.17 8.54
C SER A 3 8.28 -13.51 9.51
N LEU A 4 9.37 -14.20 9.90
CA LEU A 4 10.43 -13.60 10.72
C LEU A 4 11.48 -12.84 9.88
N LEU A 5 11.62 -13.17 8.60
CA LEU A 5 12.70 -12.69 7.72
C LEU A 5 12.20 -11.85 6.54
N TRP A 6 10.90 -11.75 6.35
CA TRP A 6 10.33 -10.96 5.25
C TRP A 6 10.57 -9.45 5.43
N GLY A 7 10.61 -8.73 4.30
CA GLY A 7 10.83 -7.28 4.26
C GLY A 7 9.65 -6.42 4.75
N ARG A 8 8.59 -7.02 5.30
CA ARG A 8 7.42 -6.34 5.92
C ARG A 8 6.58 -5.46 5.01
N HIS A 9 6.87 -5.43 3.71
CA HIS A 9 6.06 -4.70 2.73
C HIS A 9 4.65 -5.27 2.67
N SER A 10 3.68 -4.41 2.94
CA SER A 10 2.30 -4.81 3.18
C SER A 10 1.37 -3.92 2.36
N TYR A 11 1.03 -4.39 1.16
CA TYR A 11 0.20 -3.65 0.20
C TYR A 11 -1.16 -4.32 0.03
N ARG A 12 -2.20 -3.52 -0.18
CA ARG A 12 -3.49 -4.00 -0.64
C ARG A 12 -3.42 -4.23 -2.15
N LEU A 13 -3.99 -5.34 -2.61
CA LEU A 13 -4.38 -5.50 -4.01
C LEU A 13 -5.56 -4.58 -4.31
N SER A 14 -5.57 -4.00 -5.51
CA SER A 14 -6.59 -3.10 -6.02
C SER A 14 -7.68 -3.83 -6.81
N ASP A 15 -8.77 -3.12 -7.14
CA ASP A 15 -9.76 -3.62 -8.09
C ASP A 15 -9.15 -3.95 -9.46
N TYR A 16 -8.05 -3.30 -9.86
CA TYR A 16 -7.35 -3.66 -11.09
C TYR A 16 -6.75 -5.05 -11.00
N ASP A 17 -6.14 -5.40 -9.87
CA ASP A 17 -5.51 -6.70 -9.67
C ASP A 17 -6.55 -7.84 -9.65
N PHE A 18 -7.68 -7.64 -8.96
CA PHE A 18 -8.75 -8.65 -8.89
C PHE A 18 -9.54 -8.81 -10.19
N THR A 19 -9.37 -7.91 -11.16
CA THR A 19 -10.07 -7.96 -12.45
C THR A 19 -9.14 -8.16 -13.65
N ALA A 20 -7.82 -8.21 -13.43
CA ALA A 20 -6.82 -8.27 -14.50
C ALA A 20 -6.98 -9.52 -15.37
N ASN A 21 -7.05 -10.69 -14.74
CA ASN A 21 -7.36 -11.97 -15.40
C ASN A 21 -8.60 -11.94 -16.30
N ALA A 22 -9.71 -11.41 -15.81
CA ALA A 22 -10.96 -11.32 -16.57
C ALA A 22 -10.86 -10.33 -17.73
N LYS A 23 -10.19 -9.18 -17.52
CA LYS A 23 -9.99 -8.15 -18.55
C LYS A 23 -9.04 -8.62 -19.65
N ASP A 24 -7.97 -9.31 -19.27
CA ASP A 24 -6.92 -9.75 -20.18
C ASP A 24 -7.26 -11.10 -20.84
N GLY A 25 -8.30 -11.81 -20.35
CA GLY A 25 -8.70 -13.12 -20.83
C GLY A 25 -7.70 -14.24 -20.47
N ILE A 26 -6.94 -14.06 -19.38
CA ILE A 26 -5.89 -14.99 -18.93
C ILE A 26 -6.31 -15.64 -17.62
N ALA A 27 -6.22 -16.97 -17.57
CA ALA A 27 -6.60 -17.77 -16.40
C ALA A 27 -8.07 -17.58 -15.98
N VAL A 28 -8.41 -18.04 -14.77
CA VAL A 28 -9.79 -18.02 -14.25
C VAL A 28 -10.03 -16.71 -13.51
N ASP A 29 -11.20 -16.09 -13.75
CA ASP A 29 -11.66 -14.93 -12.97
C ASP A 29 -11.69 -15.24 -11.47
N TRP A 30 -11.21 -14.31 -10.64
CA TRP A 30 -11.23 -14.56 -9.21
C TRP A 30 -12.68 -14.53 -8.73
N PRO A 31 -13.11 -15.42 -7.82
CA PRO A 31 -14.49 -15.44 -7.35
C PRO A 31 -14.80 -14.35 -6.31
N ILE A 32 -13.84 -13.46 -6.04
CA ILE A 32 -13.91 -12.38 -5.04
C ILE A 32 -13.44 -11.06 -5.65
N ARG A 33 -13.82 -9.94 -5.04
CA ARG A 33 -13.40 -8.59 -5.42
C ARG A 33 -12.76 -7.88 -4.24
N TYR A 34 -12.16 -6.71 -4.51
CA TYR A 34 -11.52 -5.90 -3.47
C TYR A 34 -12.48 -5.61 -2.30
N LYS A 35 -13.74 -5.30 -2.59
CA LYS A 35 -14.77 -4.99 -1.58
C LYS A 35 -14.99 -6.14 -0.58
N ASP A 36 -14.83 -7.39 -1.03
CA ASP A 36 -14.99 -8.57 -0.16
C ASP A 36 -13.81 -8.70 0.82
N LEU A 37 -12.61 -8.31 0.38
CA LEU A 37 -11.39 -8.36 1.19
C LEU A 37 -11.09 -7.09 1.98
N ALA A 38 -11.66 -5.94 1.61
CA ALA A 38 -11.38 -4.66 2.26
C ALA A 38 -11.58 -4.69 3.80
N PRO A 39 -12.65 -5.31 4.35
CA PRO A 39 -12.81 -5.44 5.80
C PRO A 39 -11.70 -6.29 6.44
N TRP A 40 -11.26 -7.35 5.75
CA TRP A 40 -10.20 -8.24 6.22
C TRP A 40 -8.82 -7.60 6.16
N TYR A 41 -8.53 -6.81 5.11
CA TYR A 41 -7.36 -5.96 5.08
C TYR A 41 -7.35 -5.03 6.29
N SER A 42 -8.41 -4.23 6.52
CA SER A 42 -8.47 -3.33 7.68
C SER A 42 -8.30 -4.07 9.02
N TYR A 43 -8.85 -5.30 9.16
CA TYR A 43 -8.64 -6.11 10.36
C TYR A 43 -7.15 -6.46 10.58
N VAL A 44 -6.48 -6.98 9.56
CA VAL A 44 -5.06 -7.37 9.66
C VAL A 44 -4.18 -6.14 9.89
N GLU A 45 -4.45 -5.04 9.22
CA GLU A 45 -3.66 -3.81 9.30
C GLU A 45 -3.69 -3.21 10.70
N LYS A 46 -4.85 -3.18 11.34
CA LYS A 46 -4.98 -2.83 12.77
C LYS A 46 -4.23 -3.81 13.66
N HIS A 47 -4.25 -5.09 13.33
CA HIS A 47 -3.53 -6.10 14.12
C HIS A 47 -2.00 -6.01 14.00
N ILE A 48 -1.44 -5.65 12.84
CA ILE A 48 0.02 -5.67 12.62
C ILE A 48 0.67 -4.29 12.73
N GLY A 49 -0.10 -3.21 12.50
CA GLY A 49 0.40 -1.84 12.45
C GLY A 49 1.23 -1.58 11.19
N ILE A 50 0.68 -0.83 10.23
CA ILE A 50 1.36 -0.48 8.99
C ILE A 50 1.65 1.02 8.97
N SER A 51 2.90 1.42 8.70
CA SER A 51 3.24 2.82 8.44
C SER A 51 2.99 3.16 6.96
N GLY A 52 2.39 4.32 6.69
CA GLY A 52 2.17 4.77 5.31
C GLY A 52 1.45 6.10 5.23
N GLU A 53 1.08 6.49 4.01
CA GLU A 53 0.41 7.75 3.70
C GLU A 53 -0.86 7.46 2.88
N LYS A 54 -1.96 8.15 3.22
CA LYS A 54 -3.22 8.07 2.46
C LYS A 54 -3.12 8.97 1.24
N LEU A 55 -3.05 8.37 0.06
CA LEU A 55 -2.85 9.08 -1.21
C LEU A 55 -4.05 8.95 -2.17
N GLY A 56 -5.03 8.11 -1.84
CA GLY A 56 -6.20 7.91 -2.69
C GLY A 56 -5.88 7.31 -4.07
N LEU A 57 -4.76 6.56 -4.18
CA LEU A 57 -4.35 5.98 -5.45
C LEU A 57 -5.22 4.75 -5.79
N PRO A 58 -5.92 4.72 -6.93
CA PRO A 58 -6.81 3.61 -7.26
C PRO A 58 -6.06 2.30 -7.46
N GLN A 59 -4.86 2.35 -8.04
CA GLN A 59 -3.98 1.18 -8.21
C GLN A 59 -3.31 0.72 -6.92
N LEU A 60 -3.33 1.54 -5.87
CA LEU A 60 -2.70 1.24 -4.59
C LEU A 60 -3.60 1.72 -3.44
N PRO A 61 -4.73 1.02 -3.19
CA PRO A 61 -5.76 1.46 -2.26
C PRO A 61 -5.21 1.70 -0.86
N ASP A 62 -5.68 2.75 -0.18
CA ASP A 62 -5.20 3.09 1.16
C ASP A 62 -5.52 2.03 2.22
N SER A 63 -4.68 1.97 3.24
CA SER A 63 -4.78 1.06 4.40
C SER A 63 -5.08 1.85 5.68
N GLU A 64 -5.24 1.13 6.78
CA GLU A 64 -5.18 1.67 8.14
C GLU A 64 -3.72 1.96 8.51
N PHE A 65 -3.32 3.23 8.40
CA PHE A 65 -1.92 3.64 8.56
C PHE A 65 -1.62 4.27 9.93
N LEU A 66 -0.47 3.91 10.46
CA LEU A 66 0.34 4.70 11.37
C LEU A 66 1.13 5.76 10.61
N LYS A 67 1.74 6.71 11.34
CA LYS A 67 2.57 7.77 10.78
C LYS A 67 3.61 7.22 9.80
N PRO A 68 3.76 7.78 8.59
CA PRO A 68 4.76 7.31 7.65
C PRO A 68 6.17 7.57 8.18
N MET A 69 7.12 6.70 7.83
CA MET A 69 8.52 6.96 8.10
C MET A 69 9.00 8.19 7.31
N GLU A 70 9.93 8.93 7.89
CA GLU A 70 10.44 10.15 7.27
C GLU A 70 11.31 9.84 6.04
N LEU A 71 11.07 10.57 4.96
CA LEU A 71 11.95 10.57 3.80
C LEU A 71 13.26 11.27 4.11
N LYS A 72 14.36 10.75 3.56
CA LYS A 72 15.67 11.41 3.60
C LYS A 72 15.66 12.71 2.80
N CYS A 73 16.64 13.59 3.05
CA CYS A 73 16.76 14.86 2.35
C CYS A 73 16.84 14.71 0.82
N THR A 74 17.56 13.70 0.33
CA THR A 74 17.67 13.38 -1.10
C THR A 74 16.35 12.90 -1.70
N GLU A 75 15.59 12.11 -0.96
CA GLU A 75 14.27 11.61 -1.38
C GLU A 75 13.22 12.73 -1.40
N LYS A 76 13.28 13.66 -0.43
CA LYS A 76 12.46 14.87 -0.43
C LYS A 76 12.77 15.74 -1.66
N HIS A 77 14.05 15.98 -1.95
CA HIS A 77 14.46 16.72 -3.15
C HIS A 77 13.99 16.03 -4.45
N LEU A 78 14.10 14.71 -4.52
CA LEU A 78 13.60 13.93 -5.66
C LEU A 78 12.08 14.06 -5.80
N ARG A 79 11.33 13.99 -4.70
CA ARG A 79 9.87 14.16 -4.70
C ARG A 79 9.47 15.52 -5.24
N GLU A 80 10.14 16.59 -4.81
CA GLU A 80 9.90 17.96 -5.31
C GLU A 80 10.22 18.07 -6.80
N SER A 81 11.32 17.48 -7.26
CA SER A 81 11.67 17.45 -8.68
C SER A 81 10.63 16.70 -9.51
N LEU A 82 10.14 15.55 -9.01
CA LEU A 82 9.09 14.79 -9.68
C LEU A 82 7.80 15.59 -9.80
N GLN A 83 7.37 16.26 -8.73
CA GLN A 83 6.15 17.09 -8.72
C GLN A 83 6.25 18.29 -9.66
N LYS A 84 7.45 18.87 -9.84
CA LYS A 84 7.67 19.97 -10.78
C LYS A 84 7.60 19.53 -12.25
N ASN A 85 8.07 18.32 -12.56
CA ASN A 85 8.23 17.85 -13.93
C ASN A 85 7.09 16.92 -14.40
N TYR A 86 6.33 16.33 -13.49
CA TYR A 86 5.31 15.32 -13.79
C TYR A 86 4.07 15.51 -12.92
N SER A 87 2.90 15.36 -13.55
CA SER A 87 1.60 15.37 -12.86
C SER A 87 1.11 13.98 -12.44
N ASN A 88 1.71 12.91 -12.97
CA ASN A 88 1.24 11.53 -12.83
C ASN A 88 2.21 10.60 -12.07
N ARG A 89 3.27 11.13 -11.48
CA ARG A 89 4.27 10.35 -10.74
C ARG A 89 4.33 10.82 -9.29
N ILE A 90 4.07 9.91 -8.36
CA ILE A 90 4.03 10.21 -6.94
C ILE A 90 5.13 9.40 -6.25
N LEU A 91 6.01 10.09 -5.54
CA LEU A 91 6.98 9.47 -4.63
C LEU A 91 6.41 9.50 -3.22
N THR A 92 6.28 8.33 -2.62
CA THR A 92 5.82 8.15 -1.24
C THR A 92 6.66 7.10 -0.54
N MET A 93 6.55 7.06 0.80
CA MET A 93 7.21 6.06 1.62
C MET A 93 6.55 4.68 1.41
N GLY A 94 7.36 3.63 1.46
CA GLY A 94 6.87 2.26 1.37
C GLY A 94 5.90 1.92 2.50
N ARG A 95 4.87 1.13 2.19
CA ARG A 95 3.90 0.65 3.19
C ARG A 95 4.46 -0.59 3.87
N LEU A 96 4.80 -0.44 5.14
CA LEU A 96 5.60 -1.40 5.88
C LEU A 96 4.94 -1.71 7.22
N ALA A 97 4.91 -2.98 7.61
CA ALA A 97 4.45 -3.41 8.93
C ALA A 97 5.51 -3.06 10.00
N HIS A 98 5.61 -1.76 10.31
CA HIS A 98 6.52 -1.20 11.30
C HIS A 98 5.74 -0.21 12.18
N ILE A 99 5.82 -0.41 13.49
CA ILE A 99 5.18 0.49 14.45
C ILE A 99 6.04 1.76 14.52
N THR A 100 5.51 2.86 13.99
CA THR A 100 6.19 4.16 13.93
C THR A 100 5.72 5.12 15.01
N GLU A 101 4.57 4.87 15.62
CA GLU A 101 4.00 5.68 16.70
C GLU A 101 3.12 4.81 17.62
N GLY A 102 3.22 5.03 18.93
CA GLY A 102 2.33 4.45 19.93
C GLY A 102 2.22 2.92 19.90
N THR A 103 0.99 2.44 20.05
CA THR A 103 0.60 1.03 19.88
C THR A 103 -0.25 0.88 18.63
N LYS A 104 -0.50 -0.37 18.24
CA LYS A 104 -1.33 -0.73 17.07
C LYS A 104 -2.70 -0.01 17.14
N PRO A 105 -3.22 0.51 16.01
CA PRO A 105 -4.45 1.29 15.98
C PRO A 105 -5.73 0.47 16.20
#